data_AF-A0A9W7KUI0-F1
#
_entry.id   AF-A0A9W7KUI0-F1
#
_cell.length_a   1.000
_cell.length_b   1.000
_cell.length_c   1.000
_cell.angle_alpha   90.00
_cell.angle_beta   90.00
_cell.angle_gamma   90.00
#
_symmetry.space_group_name_H-M   'P 1'
#
loop_
_entity.id
_entity.type
_entity.pdbx_description
1 polymer ?
#
loop_
_entity_poly.entity_id
_entity_poly.type
_entity_poly.pdbx_seq_one_letter_code
_entity_poly.pdbx_strand_id
1 'polypeptide(L)'
;MANKGPNTNRSQFFITYERQPHLNNTYSAFGRVIGGWEVLDLMERSQTGPKDRPVVEIELKGVVIHGNPMAEQGIVYETPDGGPTVG
;
A
#
# COMPACT_ATOMS: atom_id res chain seq x y z
N MET A 1 -5.71 -1.87 -0.52
CA MET A 1 -5.73 -1.04 0.71
C MET A 1 -6.42 -1.82 1.79
N ALA A 2 -5.86 -1.97 2.98
CA ALA A 2 -6.54 -2.60 4.11
C ALA A 2 -7.59 -1.64 4.71
N ASN A 3 -8.72 -2.17 5.16
CA ASN A 3 -9.84 -1.40 5.68
C ASN A 3 -10.63 -2.17 6.75
N LYS A 4 -11.61 -1.52 7.38
CA LYS A 4 -12.55 -2.07 8.36
C LYS A 4 -14.00 -2.08 7.83
N GLY A 5 -14.18 -2.11 6.51
CA GLY A 5 -15.46 -1.95 5.82
C GLY A 5 -15.46 -0.79 4.82
N PRO A 6 -16.61 -0.55 4.14
CA PRO A 6 -16.72 0.46 3.10
C PRO A 6 -16.26 1.84 3.56
N ASN A 7 -15.47 2.53 2.73
CA ASN A 7 -15.00 3.90 2.98
C ASN A 7 -14.17 4.10 4.27
N THR A 8 -13.47 3.06 4.75
CA THR A 8 -12.60 3.14 5.94
C THR A 8 -11.12 2.95 5.64
N ASN A 9 -10.70 3.18 4.39
CA ASN A 9 -9.29 3.14 4.01
C ASN A 9 -8.50 4.21 4.78
N ARG A 10 -7.32 3.85 5.29
CA ARG A 10 -6.34 4.78 5.88
C ARG A 10 -4.98 4.54 5.22
N SER A 11 -3.89 4.45 5.98
CA SER A 11 -2.54 4.25 5.46
C SER A 11 -2.13 2.77 5.28
N GLN A 12 -2.89 1.82 5.83
CA GLN A 12 -2.53 0.41 5.76
C GLN A 12 -2.76 -0.16 4.35
N PHE A 13 -1.74 -0.81 3.80
CA PHE A 13 -1.80 -1.51 2.53
C PHE A 13 -1.16 -2.89 2.65
N PHE A 14 -1.35 -3.71 1.62
CA PHE A 14 -0.76 -5.04 1.51
C PHE A 14 -0.45 -5.33 0.04
N ILE A 15 0.46 -6.27 -0.19
CA ILE A 15 0.81 -6.79 -1.51
C ILE A 15 0.35 -8.25 -1.55
N THR A 16 -0.26 -8.66 -2.66
CA THR A 16 -0.70 -10.05 -2.85
C THR A 16 0.42 -10.86 -3.49
N TYR A 17 0.76 -12.03 -2.93
CA TYR A 17 1.71 -12.97 -3.55
C TYR A 17 1.06 -13.82 -4.66
N GLU A 18 -0.25 -14.05 -4.58
CA GLU A 18 -1.01 -14.80 -5.59
C GLU A 18 -2.38 -14.15 -5.88
N ARG A 19 -3.14 -14.71 -6.82
CA ARG A 19 -4.50 -14.26 -7.13
C ARG A 19 -5.42 -14.45 -5.91
N GLN A 20 -6.12 -13.40 -5.50
CA GLN A 20 -7.06 -13.43 -4.38
C GLN A 20 -8.46 -12.95 -4.78
N PRO A 21 -9.26 -13.75 -5.51
CA PRO A 21 -10.56 -13.32 -6.04
C PRO A 21 -11.56 -12.86 -4.98
N HIS A 22 -11.44 -13.38 -3.75
CA HIS A 22 -12.32 -13.02 -2.63
C HIS A 22 -12.08 -11.59 -2.10
N LEU A 23 -10.99 -10.93 -2.50
CA LEU A 23 -10.71 -9.52 -2.14
C LEU A 23 -11.35 -8.52 -3.12
N ASN A 24 -11.87 -9.01 -4.25
CA ASN A 24 -12.48 -8.19 -5.29
C ASN A 24 -13.63 -7.35 -4.72
N ASN A 25 -13.74 -6.10 -5.19
CA ASN A 25 -14.75 -5.12 -4.78
C ASN A 25 -14.78 -4.77 -3.28
N THR A 26 -13.88 -5.34 -2.47
CA THR A 26 -13.81 -5.09 -1.01
C THR A 26 -12.58 -4.25 -0.66
N TYR A 27 -11.46 -4.48 -1.36
CA TYR A 27 -10.21 -3.77 -1.11
C TYR A 27 -9.77 -3.03 -2.37
N SER A 28 -9.53 -1.72 -2.26
CA SER A 28 -9.08 -0.90 -3.38
C SER A 28 -7.67 -1.27 -3.81
N ALA A 29 -7.49 -1.64 -5.07
CA ALA A 29 -6.19 -1.82 -5.71
C ALA A 29 -5.75 -0.48 -6.35
N PHE A 30 -4.55 0.00 -6.01
CA PHE A 30 -4.05 1.32 -6.43
C PHE A 30 -2.66 1.26 -7.10
N GLY A 31 -2.10 0.07 -7.26
CA GLY A 31 -0.78 -0.12 -7.86
C GLY A 31 -0.44 -1.59 -8.03
N ARG A 32 0.68 -1.86 -8.69
CA ARG A 32 1.27 -3.19 -8.84
C ARG A 32 2.78 -3.11 -8.71
N VAL A 33 3.38 -4.18 -8.23
CA VAL A 33 4.83 -4.34 -8.21
C VAL A 33 5.32 -4.49 -9.66
N ILE A 34 6.42 -3.80 -9.98
CA ILE A 34 7.04 -3.84 -11.31
C ILE A 34 8.51 -4.28 -11.29
N GLY A 35 9.10 -4.46 -10.10
CA GLY A 35 10.47 -4.91 -9.88
C GLY A 35 10.70 -5.24 -8.40
N GLY A 36 11.84 -5.87 -8.09
CA GLY A 36 12.16 -6.34 -6.73
C GLY A 36 11.37 -7.59 -6.31
N TRP A 37 11.06 -8.47 -7.26
CA TRP A 37 10.30 -9.71 -7.01
C TRP A 37 11.05 -10.65 -6.07
N GLU A 38 12.37 -10.70 -6.17
CA GLU A 38 13.25 -11.46 -5.28
C GLU A 38 13.13 -11.01 -3.81
N VAL A 39 12.86 -9.73 -3.56
CA VAL A 39 12.62 -9.22 -2.20
C VAL A 39 11.28 -9.70 -1.69
N LEU A 40 10.24 -9.70 -2.53
CA LEU A 40 8.93 -10.25 -2.17
C LEU A 40 9.00 -11.75 -1.88
N ASP A 41 9.73 -12.52 -2.68
CA ASP A 41 9.95 -13.95 -2.43
C ASP A 41 10.64 -14.20 -1.08
N LEU A 42 11.62 -13.36 -0.72
CA LEU A 42 12.28 -13.42 0.58
C LEU A 42 11.33 -13.05 1.73
N MET A 43 10.49 -12.03 1.55
CA MET A 43 9.48 -11.63 2.53
C MET A 43 8.42 -12.71 2.73
N GLU A 44 7.96 -13.37 1.66
CA GLU A 44 6.98 -14.46 1.72
C GLU A 44 7.49 -15.67 2.51
N ARG A 45 8.78 -16.00 2.37
CA ARG A 45 9.43 -17.12 3.07
C ARG A 45 9.85 -16.79 4.50
N SER A 46 9.66 -15.54 4.96
CA SER A 46 10.07 -15.14 6.30
C SER A 46 9.28 -15.89 7.38
N GLN A 47 9.97 -16.33 8.42
CA GLN A 47 9.32 -17.02 9.53
C GLN A 47 8.39 -16.06 10.27
N THR A 48 7.15 -16.48 10.49
CA THR A 48 6.15 -15.74 11.27
C THR A 48 5.94 -16.37 12.65
N GLY A 49 5.64 -15.50 13.61
CA GLY A 49 5.23 -15.87 14.97
C GLY A 49 3.72 -15.69 15.17
N PRO A 50 3.27 -15.52 16.42
CA PRO A 50 1.85 -15.31 16.73
C PRO A 50 1.23 -14.14 15.95
N LYS A 51 -0.01 -14.32 15.49
CA LYS A 51 -0.75 -13.33 14.68
C LYS A 51 -0.08 -12.98 13.35
N ASP A 52 0.64 -13.94 12.76
CA ASP A 52 1.30 -13.84 11.46
C ASP A 52 2.34 -12.71 11.37
N ARG A 53 2.88 -12.26 12.51
CA ARG A 53 3.92 -11.23 12.55
C ARG A 53 5.29 -11.85 12.22
N PRO A 54 6.08 -11.29 11.30
CA PRO A 54 7.46 -11.74 11.07
C PRO A 54 8.28 -11.76 12.36
N VAL A 55 9.04 -12.85 12.57
CA VAL A 55 9.94 -13.00 13.73
C VAL A 55 11.09 -12.00 13.64
N VAL A 56 11.64 -11.86 12.43
CA VAL A 56 12.60 -10.80 12.09
C VAL A 56 11.82 -9.65 11.48
N GLU A 57 12.01 -8.45 12.02
CA GLU A 57 11.28 -7.27 11.59
C GLU A 57 11.60 -6.89 10.12
N ILE A 58 10.55 -6.57 9.37
CA ILE A 58 10.64 -6.05 8.00
C ILE A 58 10.17 -4.61 8.03
N GLU A 59 11.06 -3.67 7.71
CA GLU A 59 10.85 -2.24 7.88
C GLU A 59 11.04 -1.48 6.57
N LEU A 60 10.11 -0.59 6.24
CA LEU A 60 10.25 0.38 5.16
C LEU A 60 11.15 1.53 5.62
N LYS A 61 12.41 1.53 5.17
CA LYS A 61 13.41 2.55 5.55
C LYS A 61 13.20 3.92 4.87
N GLY A 62 12.57 3.94 3.72
CA GLY A 62 12.34 5.16 2.95
C GLY A 62 11.50 4.88 1.71
N VAL A 63 10.91 5.94 1.15
CA VAL A 63 10.09 5.89 -0.05
C VAL A 63 10.55 6.98 -1.00
N VAL A 64 10.83 6.62 -2.25
CA VAL A 64 11.16 7.58 -3.32
C VAL A 64 10.01 7.60 -4.32
N ILE A 65 9.45 8.78 -4.55
CA ILE A 65 8.41 9.01 -5.57
C ILE A 65 9.11 9.51 -6.82
N HIS A 66 9.23 8.65 -7.84
CA HIS A 66 9.95 8.97 -9.08
C HIS A 66 9.21 9.93 -10.01
N GLY A 67 7.89 10.01 -9.89
CA GLY A 67 7.05 10.96 -10.62
C GLY A 67 5.83 11.32 -9.77
N ASN A 68 5.55 12.61 -9.66
CA ASN A 68 4.41 13.12 -8.90
C ASN A 68 3.52 13.96 -9.83
N PRO A 69 2.66 13.32 -10.64
CA PRO A 69 1.81 14.04 -11.58
C PRO A 69 0.86 15.01 -10.89
N MET A 70 0.58 14.82 -9.59
CA MET A 70 -0.29 15.70 -8.82
C MET A 70 0.42 17.03 -8.52
N ALA A 71 1.69 16.96 -8.12
CA ALA A 71 2.52 18.15 -7.93
C ALA A 71 2.77 18.88 -9.25
N GLU A 72 2.98 18.15 -10.34
CA GLU A 72 3.14 18.73 -11.69
C GLU A 72 1.87 19.47 -12.15
N GLN A 73 0.70 18.99 -11.74
CA GLN A 73 -0.59 19.61 -12.05
C GLN A 73 -0.99 20.72 -11.06
N GLY A 74 -0.13 21.06 -10.09
CA GLY A 74 -0.46 22.05 -9.05
C GLY A 74 -1.61 21.63 -8.13
N ILE A 75 -1.94 20.33 -8.08
CA ILE A 75 -3.01 19.80 -7.23
C ILE A 75 -2.46 19.70 -5.81
N VAL A 76 -3.06 20.47 -4.90
CA VAL A 76 -2.70 20.47 -3.48
C VAL A 76 -3.84 19.82 -2.69
N TYR A 77 -3.47 18.91 -1.80
CA TYR A 77 -4.39 18.33 -0.82
C TYR A 77 -4.17 19.02 0.51
N GLU A 78 -5.03 19.99 0.83
CA GLU A 78 -5.07 20.55 2.17
C GLU A 78 -5.86 19.59 3.08
N THR A 79 -5.26 19.11 4.17
CA THR A 79 -5.93 18.19 5.11
C THR A 79 -5.87 18.78 6.51
N PRO A 80 -6.97 18.77 7.30
CA PRO A 80 -7.59 17.50 7.73
C PRO A 80 -8.94 16.99 7.11
N ASP A 81 -9.94 17.80 6.73
CA ASP A 81 -11.30 17.30 6.36
C ASP A 81 -11.83 17.75 4.96
N GLY A 82 -10.96 18.17 4.04
CA GLY A 82 -11.35 18.68 2.70
C GLY A 82 -10.67 17.95 1.54
N GLY A 83 -11.35 17.90 0.38
CA GLY A 83 -10.85 17.29 -0.86
C GLY A 83 -9.85 18.16 -1.63
N PRO A 84 -9.24 17.63 -2.71
CA PRO A 84 -8.21 18.35 -3.46
C PRO A 84 -8.74 19.66 -4.05
N THR A 85 -7.90 20.69 -4.01
CA THR A 85 -8.10 21.96 -4.72
C THR A 85 -7.00 22.15 -5.76
N VAL A 86 -7.31 22.92 -6.81
CA VAL A 86 -6.30 23.35 -7.79
C VAL A 86 -5.82 24.73 -7.36
N GLY A 87 -4.50 24.86 -7.14
CA GLY A 87 -3.85 26.13 -6.83
C GLY A 87 -3.68 27.02 -8.05
#